data_AF-A0A9E7KGN5-F1
#
_entry.id   AF-A0A9E7KGN5-F1
#
_cell.length_a   1.000
_cell.length_b   1.000
_cell.length_c   1.000
_cell.angle_alpha   90.00
_cell.angle_beta   90.00
_cell.angle_gamma   90.00
#
_symmetry.space_group_name_H-M   'P 1'
#
loop_
_entity.id
_entity.type
_entity.pdbx_description
1 polymer ?
#
loop_
_entity_poly.entity_id
_entity_poly.type
_entity_poly.pdbx_seq_one_letter_code
_entity_poly.pdbx_strand_id
1 'polypeptide(L)'
;MLEFYRQVGEAVQKSDGVMVNSFQELEPEYAEHYRNVDRRKAWHVGPVSLCNKDVLEKSGRGDKTSIDFNKSMDWLDAKARGSVIYVCFGSISQFSTAQLREIAIGLEAADKPFVWVVREVGGDGAEWVPEEYEERVVGAGKGLIIRG
;
A
#
# COMPACT_ATOMS: atom_id res chain seq x y z
N MET A 1 -17.47 1.98 16.19
CA MET A 1 -17.16 0.94 15.19
C MET A 1 -18.36 0.03 14.91
N LEU A 2 -18.98 -0.61 15.91
CA LEU A 2 -20.18 -1.44 15.71
C LEU A 2 -21.35 -0.69 15.05
N GLU A 3 -21.61 0.54 15.49
CA GLU A 3 -22.68 1.38 14.92
C GLU A 3 -22.43 1.71 13.43
N PHE A 4 -21.17 1.95 13.05
CA PHE A 4 -20.81 2.17 11.64
C PHE A 4 -21.12 0.94 10.78
N TYR A 5 -20.75 -0.26 11.24
CA TYR A 5 -21.04 -1.50 10.51
C TYR A 5 -22.54 -1.78 10.40
N ARG A 6 -23.32 -1.47 11.45
CA ARG A 6 -24.78 -1.55 11.41
C ARG A 6 -25.35 -0.63 10.32
N GLN A 7 -24.93 0.62 10.29
CA GLN A 7 -25.37 1.59 9.29
C GLN A 7 -25.00 1.18 7.86
N VAL A 8 -23.79 0.65 7.65
CA VAL A 8 -23.35 0.10 6.36
C VAL A 8 -24.24 -1.07 5.94
N GLY A 9 -24.52 -2.01 6.85
CA GLY A 9 -25.41 -3.14 6.57
C GLY A 9 -26.82 -2.70 6.16
N GLU A 10 -27.40 -1.73 6.87
CA GLU A 10 -28.71 -1.17 6.52
C GLU A 10 -28.72 -0.45 5.17
N ALA A 11 -27.66 0.31 4.87
CA ALA A 11 -27.52 0.98 3.57
C ALA A 11 -27.40 -0.04 2.43
N VAL A 12 -26.62 -1.10 2.61
CA VAL A 12 -26.51 -2.20 1.63
C VAL A 12 -27.85 -2.90 1.44
N GLN A 13 -28.62 -3.15 2.51
CA GLN A 13 -29.93 -3.78 2.38
C GLN A 13 -30.91 -2.95 1.55
N LYS A 14 -30.91 -1.63 1.76
CA LYS A 14 -31.80 -0.66 1.09
C LYS A 14 -31.37 -0.28 -0.33
N SER A 15 -30.15 -0.63 -0.76
CA SER A 15 -29.67 -0.30 -2.11
C SER A 15 -30.23 -1.24 -3.18
N ASP A 16 -30.19 -0.82 -4.44
CA ASP A 16 -30.53 -1.67 -5.60
C ASP A 16 -29.45 -2.71 -5.93
N GLY A 17 -28.26 -2.56 -5.35
CA GLY A 17 -27.11 -3.42 -5.57
C GLY A 17 -25.82 -2.82 -5.03
N VAL A 18 -24.70 -3.48 -5.31
CA VAL A 18 -23.36 -3.05 -4.87
C VAL A 18 -22.40 -2.98 -6.06
N MET A 19 -21.54 -1.97 -6.06
CA MET A 19 -20.39 -1.92 -6.97
C MET A 19 -19.16 -2.44 -6.25
N VAL A 20 -18.52 -3.44 -6.83
CA VAL A 20 -17.36 -4.11 -6.26
C VAL A 20 -16.15 -3.77 -7.12
N ASN A 21 -15.13 -3.19 -6.51
CA ASN A 21 -13.84 -2.95 -7.17
C ASN A 21 -13.00 -4.23 -7.19
N SER A 22 -13.54 -5.25 -7.85
CA SER A 22 -12.95 -6.57 -8.08
C SER A 22 -13.52 -7.13 -9.39
N PHE A 23 -13.11 -8.33 -9.79
CA PHE A 23 -13.57 -9.03 -10.99
C PHE A 23 -13.72 -10.53 -10.71
N GLN A 24 -14.55 -11.20 -11.51
CA GLN A 24 -14.97 -12.59 -11.29
C GLN A 24 -13.79 -13.55 -11.18
N GLU A 25 -12.79 -13.39 -12.04
CA GLU A 25 -11.63 -14.27 -12.12
C GLU A 25 -10.70 -14.15 -10.91
N LEU A 26 -10.76 -13.04 -10.17
CA LEU A 26 -10.01 -12.84 -8.93
C LEU A 26 -10.73 -13.45 -7.73
N GLU A 27 -12.04 -13.26 -7.64
CA GLU A 27 -12.85 -13.60 -6.46
C GLU A 27 -14.15 -14.34 -6.85
N PRO A 28 -14.06 -15.53 -7.48
CA PRO A 28 -15.23 -16.19 -8.06
C PRO A 28 -16.26 -16.59 -7.01
N GLU A 29 -15.81 -17.09 -5.85
CA GLU A 29 -16.68 -17.51 -4.75
C GLU A 29 -17.49 -16.35 -4.18
N TYR A 30 -16.88 -15.18 -4.02
CA TYR A 30 -17.56 -13.99 -3.50
C TYR A 30 -18.54 -13.40 -4.52
N ALA A 31 -18.18 -13.42 -5.80
CA ALA A 31 -19.09 -12.97 -6.85
C ALA A 31 -20.31 -13.89 -6.98
N GLU A 32 -20.13 -15.21 -6.83
CA GLU A 32 -21.22 -16.17 -6.76
C GLU A 32 -22.07 -16.01 -5.49
N HIS A 33 -21.44 -15.70 -4.34
CA HIS A 33 -22.14 -15.46 -3.08
C HIS A 33 -23.18 -14.34 -3.20
N TYR A 34 -22.81 -13.21 -3.82
CA TYR A 34 -23.74 -12.10 -4.04
C TYR A 34 -24.98 -12.53 -4.83
N ARG A 35 -24.81 -13.39 -5.84
CA ARG A 35 -25.88 -13.85 -6.71
C ARG A 35 -26.76 -14.91 -6.04
N ASN A 36 -26.14 -15.88 -5.39
CA ASN A 36 -26.80 -17.12 -4.97
C ASN A 36 -27.30 -17.05 -3.51
N VAL A 37 -26.54 -16.37 -2.64
CA VAL A 37 -26.83 -16.28 -1.20
C VAL A 37 -27.53 -14.96 -0.89
N ASP A 38 -26.87 -13.84 -1.18
CA ASP A 38 -27.43 -12.51 -0.89
C ASP A 38 -28.58 -12.12 -1.83
N ARG A 39 -28.71 -12.85 -2.95
CA ARG A 39 -29.69 -12.61 -4.03
C ARG A 39 -29.73 -11.13 -4.44
N ARG A 40 -28.55 -10.52 -4.53
CA ARG A 40 -28.36 -9.09 -4.79
C ARG A 40 -27.60 -8.87 -6.09
N LYS A 41 -27.88 -7.75 -6.75
CA LYS A 41 -27.09 -7.31 -7.90
C LYS A 41 -25.71 -6.83 -7.41
N ALA A 42 -24.66 -7.46 -7.90
CA ALA A 42 -23.28 -7.02 -7.69
C ALA A 42 -22.63 -6.76 -9.06
N TRP A 43 -22.13 -5.54 -9.26
CA TRP A 43 -21.37 -5.16 -10.45
C TRP A 43 -19.89 -5.16 -10.10
N HIS A 44 -19.19 -6.17 -10.60
CA HIS A 44 -17.74 -6.32 -10.46
C HIS A 44 -17.06 -5.51 -11.57
N VAL A 45 -16.63 -4.28 -11.24
CA VAL A 45 -16.13 -3.27 -12.19
C VAL A 45 -14.63 -3.03 -12.05
N GLY A 46 -13.95 -3.87 -11.27
CA GLY A 46 -12.53 -3.72 -10.98
C GLY A 46 -11.61 -4.30 -12.05
N PRO A 47 -10.29 -4.01 -11.95
CA PRO A 47 -9.71 -3.05 -11.02
C PRO A 47 -9.83 -1.60 -11.52
N VAL A 48 -10.56 -0.76 -10.78
CA VAL A 48 -10.81 0.66 -11.11
C VAL A 48 -9.51 1.49 -11.11
N SER A 49 -8.46 0.99 -10.46
CA SER A 49 -7.13 1.62 -10.47
C SER A 49 -6.52 1.72 -11.87
N LEU A 50 -6.94 0.88 -12.84
CA LEU A 50 -6.46 0.92 -14.22
C LEU A 50 -7.16 1.98 -15.09
N CYS A 51 -8.26 2.58 -14.61
CA CYS A 51 -9.05 3.53 -15.39
C CYS A 51 -8.35 4.89 -15.56
N ASN A 52 -7.66 5.37 -14.53
CA ASN A 52 -6.84 6.57 -14.66
C ASN A 52 -5.51 6.19 -15.32
N LYS A 53 -5.19 6.77 -16.48
CA LYS A 53 -3.94 6.56 -17.21
C LYS A 53 -2.97 7.74 -17.14
N ASP A 54 -3.42 8.87 -16.61
CA ASP A 54 -2.60 10.08 -16.50
C ASP A 54 -1.66 9.97 -15.30
N VAL A 55 -0.35 10.02 -15.58
CA VAL A 55 0.70 9.88 -14.57
C VAL A 55 0.76 11.10 -13.65
N LEU A 56 0.49 12.30 -14.17
CA LEU A 56 0.50 13.54 -13.39
C LEU A 56 -0.68 13.56 -12.42
N GLU A 57 -1.88 13.17 -12.86
CA GLU A 57 -3.02 13.05 -11.95
C GLU A 57 -2.77 12.01 -10.85
N LYS A 58 -2.10 10.89 -11.17
CA LYS A 58 -1.74 9.88 -10.17
C LYS A 58 -0.74 10.42 -9.15
N SER A 59 0.25 11.19 -9.62
CA SER A 59 1.28 11.78 -8.76
C SER A 59 0.72 12.81 -7.76
N GLY A 60 -0.42 13.43 -8.08
CA GLY A 60 -1.11 14.37 -7.20
C GLY A 60 -2.08 13.74 -6.19
N ARG A 61 -2.19 12.41 -6.13
CA ARG A 61 -3.05 11.73 -5.16
C ARG A 61 -2.34 11.55 -3.83
N GLY A 62 -3.02 11.90 -2.73
CA GLY A 62 -2.48 11.77 -1.38
C GLY A 62 -1.60 12.95 -0.97
N ASP A 63 -0.89 12.79 0.14
CA ASP A 63 0.00 13.81 0.67
C ASP A 63 1.34 13.83 -0.06
N LYS A 64 2.05 14.96 0.05
CA LYS A 64 3.38 15.11 -0.55
C LYS A 64 4.36 14.15 0.12
N THR A 65 5.01 13.30 -0.68
CA THR A 65 6.04 12.39 -0.20
C THR A 65 7.39 13.09 -0.01
N SER A 66 8.28 12.52 0.80
CA SER A 66 9.63 13.05 1.03
C SER A 66 10.57 13.00 -0.17
N ILE A 67 10.16 12.39 -1.29
CA ILE A 67 10.97 12.24 -2.50
C ILE A 67 10.21 12.73 -3.74
N ASP A 68 10.96 13.28 -4.70
CA ASP A 68 10.41 13.61 -6.03
C ASP A 68 10.16 12.33 -6.85
N PHE A 69 9.07 12.31 -7.61
CA PHE A 69 8.73 11.25 -8.55
C PHE A 69 9.90 10.88 -9.45
N ASN A 70 10.57 11.88 -10.05
CA ASN A 70 11.69 11.63 -10.97
C ASN A 70 12.84 10.90 -10.28
N LYS A 71 13.21 11.31 -9.05
CA LYS A 71 14.30 10.67 -8.28
C LYS A 71 13.97 9.21 -7.94
N SER A 72 12.72 8.92 -7.59
CA SER A 72 12.30 7.55 -7.35
C SER A 72 12.33 6.70 -8.61
N MET A 73 11.98 7.28 -9.77
CA MET A 73 12.03 6.59 -11.06
C MET A 73 13.47 6.31 -11.49
N ASP A 74 14.36 7.31 -11.41
CA ASP A 74 15.78 7.16 -11.73
C ASP A 74 16.43 6.04 -10.91
N TRP A 75 16.07 5.93 -9.62
CA TRP A 75 16.57 4.86 -8.75
C TRP A 75 16.07 3.48 -9.18
N LEU A 76 14.79 3.37 -9.61
CA LEU A 76 14.19 2.13 -10.10
C LEU A 76 14.78 1.71 -11.44
N ASP A 77 15.00 2.66 -12.36
CA ASP A 77 15.58 2.42 -13.69
C ASP A 77 17.01 1.89 -13.61
N ALA A 78 17.72 2.17 -12.52
CA ALA A 78 19.05 1.63 -12.25
C ALA A 78 19.07 0.17 -11.73
N LYS A 79 17.92 -0.47 -11.52
CA LYS A 79 17.82 -1.85 -10.98
C LYS A 79 17.44 -2.85 -12.06
N ALA A 80 17.78 -4.12 -11.81
CA ALA A 80 17.38 -5.20 -12.69
C ALA A 80 15.85 -5.39 -12.67
N ARG A 81 15.27 -5.79 -13.80
CA ARG A 81 13.83 -6.02 -13.91
C ARG A 81 13.38 -7.10 -12.91
N GLY A 82 12.36 -6.79 -12.12
CA GLY A 82 11.79 -7.71 -11.13
C GLY A 82 12.69 -7.96 -9.91
N SER A 83 13.74 -7.16 -9.68
CA SER A 83 14.65 -7.35 -8.55
C SER A 83 14.29 -6.54 -7.30
N VAL A 84 13.38 -5.58 -7.42
CA VAL A 84 13.07 -4.61 -6.35
C VAL A 84 11.87 -5.08 -5.53
N ILE A 85 12.00 -5.06 -4.21
CA ILE A 85 10.90 -5.30 -3.28
C ILE A 85 10.22 -3.96 -2.96
N TYR A 86 8.90 -3.88 -3.13
CA TYR A 86 8.11 -2.73 -2.68
C TYR A 86 7.41 -3.05 -1.36
N VAL A 87 7.66 -2.24 -0.33
CA VAL A 87 7.07 -2.40 1.00
C VAL A 87 6.26 -1.15 1.36
N CYS A 88 4.95 -1.30 1.48
CA CYS A 88 4.02 -0.26 1.89
C CYS A 88 2.81 -0.89 2.58
N PHE A 89 2.45 -0.38 3.75
CA PHE A 89 1.35 -0.91 4.56
C PHE A 89 0.07 -0.06 4.47
N GLY A 90 -0.04 0.80 3.45
CA GLY A 90 -1.17 1.69 3.23
C GLY A 90 -1.25 2.85 4.24
N SER A 91 -2.27 3.70 4.07
CA SER A 91 -2.41 4.95 4.84
C SER A 91 -2.94 4.78 6.27
N ILE A 92 -3.51 3.62 6.59
CA ILE A 92 -4.21 3.39 7.86
C ILE A 92 -3.31 2.69 8.89
N SER A 93 -2.38 1.85 8.44
CA SER A 93 -1.56 1.02 9.32
C SER A 93 -0.59 1.85 10.16
N GLN A 94 -0.42 1.46 11.42
CA GLN A 94 0.58 2.03 12.34
C GLN A 94 1.38 0.88 12.97
N PHE A 95 2.68 1.06 13.08
CA PHE A 95 3.61 0.07 13.63
C PHE A 95 4.30 0.63 14.85
N SER A 96 4.59 -0.22 15.82
CA SER A 96 5.47 0.14 16.92
C SER A 96 6.92 0.29 16.43
N THR A 97 7.74 1.06 17.16
CA THR A 97 9.18 1.20 16.90
C THR A 97 9.88 -0.17 16.81
N ALA A 98 9.49 -1.12 17.67
CA ALA A 98 10.03 -2.48 17.63
C ALA A 98 9.70 -3.22 16.33
N GLN A 99 8.46 -3.10 15.83
CA GLN A 99 8.07 -3.71 14.55
C GLN A 99 8.81 -3.08 13.38
N LEU A 100 8.96 -1.75 13.36
CA LEU A 100 9.73 -1.06 12.34
C LEU A 100 11.20 -1.48 12.33
N ARG A 101 11.80 -1.66 13.51
CA ARG A 101 13.18 -2.15 13.65
C ARG A 101 13.35 -3.55 13.08
N GLU A 102 12.44 -4.47 13.38
CA GLU A 102 12.48 -5.83 12.82
C GLU A 102 12.27 -5.85 11.31
N ILE A 103 11.39 -4.99 10.78
CA ILE A 103 11.22 -4.83 9.32
C ILE A 103 12.53 -4.32 8.69
N ALA A 104 13.19 -3.33 9.29
CA ALA A 104 14.46 -2.82 8.81
C ALA A 104 15.54 -3.91 8.78
N ILE A 105 15.70 -4.66 9.89
CA ILE A 105 16.65 -5.77 9.98
C ILE A 105 16.35 -6.82 8.90
N GLY A 106 15.07 -7.17 8.71
CA GLY A 106 14.66 -8.14 7.70
C GLY A 106 14.95 -7.69 6.26
N LEU A 107 14.76 -6.40 5.96
CA LEU A 107 15.05 -5.83 4.65
C LEU A 107 16.55 -5.80 4.35
N GLU A 108 17.37 -5.43 5.34
CA GLU A 108 18.83 -5.50 5.22
C GLU A 108 19.31 -6.94 5.02
N ALA A 109 18.79 -7.89 5.80
CA ALA A 109 19.13 -9.30 5.71
C ALA A 109 18.68 -9.97 4.39
N ALA A 110 17.63 -9.47 3.75
CA ALA A 110 17.15 -9.99 2.47
C ALA A 110 18.16 -9.78 1.33
N ASP A 111 19.09 -8.82 1.48
CA ASP A 111 20.11 -8.48 0.48
C ASP A 111 19.54 -8.26 -0.93
N LYS A 112 18.34 -7.66 -1.00
CA LYS A 112 17.67 -7.27 -2.24
C LYS A 112 17.48 -5.76 -2.28
N PRO A 113 17.50 -5.14 -3.48
CA PRO A 113 17.04 -3.77 -3.62
C PRO A 113 15.59 -3.63 -3.13
N PHE A 114 15.30 -2.58 -2.35
CA PHE A 114 13.95 -2.35 -1.84
C PHE A 114 13.56 -0.87 -1.86
N VAL A 115 12.26 -0.64 -1.98
CA VAL A 115 11.60 0.64 -1.71
C VAL A 115 10.71 0.43 -0.49
N TRP A 116 10.96 1.19 0.58
CA TRP A 116 10.17 1.11 1.81
C TRP A 116 9.49 2.44 2.10
N VAL A 117 8.15 2.43 2.08
CA VAL A 117 7.33 3.58 2.46
C VAL A 117 7.01 3.48 3.95
N VAL A 118 7.48 4.46 4.71
CA VAL A 118 7.33 4.53 6.16
C VAL A 118 6.57 5.79 6.52
N ARG A 119 5.53 5.65 7.35
CA ARG A 119 4.80 6.81 7.85
C ARG A 119 5.67 7.57 8.86
N GLU A 120 5.60 8.90 8.89
CA GLU A 120 6.27 9.68 9.95
C GLU A 120 5.90 9.12 11.33
N VAL A 121 6.91 8.62 12.04
CA VAL A 121 6.79 8.17 13.43
C VAL A 121 6.82 9.42 14.28
N GLY A 122 5.64 9.95 14.63
CA GLY A 122 5.54 11.16 15.44
C GLY A 122 6.10 10.99 16.85
N GLY A 123 7.01 11.89 17.24
CA GLY A 123 7.40 12.12 18.64
C GLY A 123 8.65 11.38 19.13
N ASP A 124 9.66 12.18 19.50
CA ASP A 124 10.77 11.90 20.40
C ASP A 124 11.76 10.80 20.02
N GLY A 125 12.81 11.19 19.26
CA GLY A 125 14.20 10.76 19.48
C GLY A 125 14.53 9.26 19.52
N ALA A 126 13.56 8.37 19.24
CA ALA A 126 13.71 6.94 19.31
C ALA A 126 14.14 6.42 17.94
N GLU A 127 15.27 5.73 17.92
CA GLU A 127 15.74 4.97 16.76
C GLU A 127 14.71 3.89 16.37
N TRP A 128 13.91 4.20 15.35
CA TRP A 128 12.96 3.26 14.74
C TRP A 128 13.61 2.33 13.72
N VAL A 129 14.87 2.59 13.40
CA VAL A 129 15.78 1.72 12.66
C VAL A 129 17.06 1.51 13.47
N PRO A 130 17.83 0.44 13.20
CA PRO A 130 19.16 0.29 13.78
C PRO A 130 20.07 1.49 13.49
N GLU A 131 21.03 1.75 14.36
CA GLU A 131 22.10 2.73 14.15
C GLU A 131 22.77 2.52 12.79
N GLU A 132 23.08 3.61 12.08
CA GLU A 132 23.68 3.64 10.73
C GLU A 132 22.89 2.89 9.64
N TYR A 133 21.66 2.43 9.90
CA TYR A 133 20.88 1.63 8.94
C TYR A 133 20.73 2.30 7.59
N GLU A 134 20.33 3.58 7.57
CA GLU A 134 20.13 4.31 6.33
C GLU A 134 21.44 4.49 5.56
N GLU A 135 22.56 4.71 6.24
CA GLU A 135 23.86 4.79 5.59
C GLU A 135 24.25 3.46 4.94
N ARG A 136 24.02 2.34 5.64
CA ARG A 136 24.32 1.01 5.10
C ARG A 136 23.46 0.67 3.88
N VAL A 137 22.14 0.92 3.93
CA VAL A 137 21.25 0.51 2.84
C VAL A 137 21.14 1.55 1.73
N VAL A 138 21.03 2.84 2.06
CA VAL A 138 20.91 3.93 1.08
C VAL A 138 22.28 4.25 0.50
N GLY A 139 23.34 4.31 1.32
CA GLY A 139 24.71 4.54 0.87
C GLY A 139 25.24 3.43 -0.04
N ALA A 140 24.85 2.18 0.21
CA ALA A 140 25.13 1.06 -0.72
C ALA A 140 24.22 1.04 -1.96
N GLY A 141 23.27 1.98 -2.09
CA GLY A 141 22.31 2.04 -3.18
C GLY A 141 21.31 0.87 -3.21
N LYS A 142 21.11 0.18 -2.08
CA LYS A 142 20.20 -0.97 -1.95
C LYS A 142 18.80 -0.57 -1.49
N GLY A 143 18.67 0.44 -0.64
CA GLY A 143 17.39 0.90 -0.11
C GLY A 143 16.99 2.28 -0.64
N LEU A 144 15.70 2.44 -0.91
CA LEU A 144 15.04 3.73 -1.07
C LEU A 144 13.96 3.87 0.01
N ILE A 145 14.14 4.80 0.95
CA ILE A 145 13.20 5.03 2.04
C ILE A 145 12.37 6.28 1.73
N ILE A 146 11.05 6.14 1.69
CA ILE A 146 10.09 7.21 1.40
C ILE A 146 9.30 7.49 2.67
N ARG A 147 9.29 8.74 3.12
CA ARG A 147 8.53 9.19 4.29
C ARG A 147 7.30 9.98 3.86
N GLY A 148 6.17 9.78 4.54
CA GLY A 148 4.90 10.47 4.30
C GLY A 148 3.85 10.15 5.34
#